data_AF-A0A848Z8F3-F1
#
_entry.id   AF-A0A848Z8F3-F1
#
_cell.length_a   1.000
_cell.length_b   1.000
_cell.length_c   1.000
_cell.angle_alpha   90.00
_cell.angle_beta   90.00
_cell.angle_gamma   90.00
#
_symmetry.space_group_name_H-M   'P 1'
#
loop_
_entity.id
_entity.type
_entity.pdbx_description
1 polymer ?
#
loop_
_entity_poly.entity_id
_entity_poly.type
_entity_poly.pdbx_seq_one_letter_code
_entity_poly.pdbx_strand_id
1 'polypeptide(L)'
;MPGWTTVVGLFRRRRSGFAAAMLAAHLASIAAASATAQEDAFAADFRQGMEARAAGTPAVAIDRFEAALMSRPGDAETLFFLGLSYIEADRLAEAEVALSQGVRQAPEYADIHLALARVISYRGAFDEAESIVDQVLASAPGNAEALVLKGRLAFYDGDLGGAALAFDEALAIAPNSFDGWVGRGDVAEAAGDFDRAAEAWRRALIIDPRADGPGARLDALAGRQAAPRWRLDTTLSYSDIGPGDRQPWREAFAQLNRSLDDRTNVRVRVELSERYGLTDTYIEAGVDRRFDWGGVYAAVGGTPNADFREQAAVRAGLALRLGDPGAALENTLALVDGSVARYSTGTVNTVKPGVQHYLLDGRLWITGQAINTINEVGDYQSGWALRADAAITDAATLYAGYADSPETILNQTVRTGSYTAGAVVSLGERLGVRVDLLDERREGYERRSLSLSLSVGF
;
A
#
# COMPACT_ATOMS: atom_id res chain seq x y z
N MET A 1 -116.55 3.73 38.36
CA MET A 1 -116.37 4.99 37.60
C MET A 1 -116.13 6.11 38.60
N PRO A 2 -115.36 7.19 38.30
CA PRO A 2 -114.14 7.35 37.51
C PRO A 2 -113.05 8.19 38.25
N GLY A 3 -111.84 8.40 37.68
CA GLY A 3 -110.96 9.54 38.05
C GLY A 3 -109.44 9.34 37.87
N TRP A 4 -108.85 10.02 36.89
CA TRP A 4 -107.41 10.08 36.57
C TRP A 4 -106.64 11.15 37.37
N THR A 5 -105.34 10.96 37.63
CA THR A 5 -104.21 11.96 37.50
C THR A 5 -102.88 11.33 38.01
N THR A 6 -102.00 10.87 37.13
CA THR A 6 -100.83 11.54 36.52
C THR A 6 -99.52 11.40 37.32
N VAL A 7 -98.68 10.49 36.82
CA VAL A 7 -97.26 10.26 37.16
C VAL A 7 -96.40 11.32 36.44
N VAL A 8 -95.75 12.21 37.19
CA VAL A 8 -94.63 13.03 36.67
C VAL A 8 -93.52 13.03 37.72
N GLY A 9 -92.50 12.19 37.52
CA GLY A 9 -91.38 12.13 38.47
C GLY A 9 -90.27 11.14 38.17
N LEU A 10 -90.00 10.75 36.92
CA LEU A 10 -88.83 9.90 36.63
C LEU A 10 -88.21 10.04 35.23
N PHE A 11 -88.42 11.17 34.53
CA PHE A 11 -87.95 11.35 33.14
C PHE A 11 -87.00 12.52 32.90
N ARG A 12 -86.32 13.04 33.94
CA ARG A 12 -85.33 14.14 33.78
C ARG A 12 -83.86 13.78 34.02
N ARG A 13 -83.53 12.55 34.47
CA ARG A 13 -82.12 12.13 34.72
C ARG A 13 -81.49 11.19 33.68
N ARG A 14 -82.24 10.67 32.68
CA ARG A 14 -81.68 9.77 31.65
C ARG A 14 -81.27 10.44 30.32
N ARG A 15 -81.74 11.66 30.03
CA ARG A 15 -81.36 12.39 28.79
C ARG A 15 -79.99 13.08 28.87
N SER A 16 -79.53 13.44 30.06
CA SER A 16 -78.23 14.08 30.27
C SER A 16 -77.05 13.11 30.12
N GLY A 17 -77.21 11.84 30.50
CA GLY A 17 -76.16 10.82 30.33
C GLY A 17 -75.92 10.39 28.89
N PHE A 18 -76.97 10.37 28.05
CA PHE A 18 -76.87 9.94 26.66
C PHE A 18 -76.21 11.02 25.77
N ALA A 19 -76.53 12.29 25.99
CA ALA A 19 -75.87 13.41 25.31
C ALA A 19 -74.39 13.55 25.72
N ALA A 20 -74.07 13.35 27.00
CA ALA A 20 -72.69 13.36 27.49
C ALA A 20 -71.88 12.17 26.93
N ALA A 21 -72.47 10.98 26.81
CA ALA A 21 -71.83 9.82 26.21
C ALA A 21 -71.57 9.99 24.70
N MET A 22 -72.50 10.61 23.95
CA MET A 22 -72.27 10.94 22.53
C MET A 22 -71.18 11.99 22.35
N LEU A 23 -71.13 13.03 23.20
CA LEU A 23 -70.07 14.04 23.14
C LEU A 23 -68.70 13.43 23.45
N ALA A 24 -68.61 12.57 24.47
CA ALA A 24 -67.39 11.84 24.80
C ALA A 24 -66.93 10.90 23.67
N ALA A 25 -67.86 10.17 23.04
CA ALA A 25 -67.55 9.32 21.90
C ALA A 25 -67.10 10.11 20.66
N HIS A 26 -67.70 11.28 20.41
CA HIS A 26 -67.29 12.15 19.30
C HIS A 26 -65.93 12.81 19.55
N LEU A 27 -65.65 13.25 20.78
CA LEU A 27 -64.33 13.76 21.17
C LEU A 27 -63.25 12.66 21.11
N ALA A 28 -63.57 11.43 21.51
CA ALA A 28 -62.67 10.29 21.37
C ALA A 28 -62.40 9.93 19.91
N SER A 29 -63.42 10.02 19.04
CA SER A 29 -63.26 9.81 17.59
C SER A 29 -62.44 10.90 16.91
N ILE A 30 -62.59 12.15 17.32
CA ILE A 30 -61.79 13.27 16.81
C ILE A 30 -60.34 13.14 17.29
N ALA A 31 -60.13 12.78 18.57
CA ALA A 31 -58.81 12.53 19.13
C ALA A 31 -58.10 11.35 18.44
N ALA A 32 -58.84 10.27 18.14
CA ALA A 32 -58.32 9.13 17.38
C ALA A 32 -57.96 9.52 15.94
N ALA A 33 -58.81 10.27 15.25
CA ALA A 33 -58.55 10.75 13.89
C ALA A 33 -57.37 11.73 13.81
N SER A 34 -57.19 12.59 14.83
CA SER A 34 -56.03 13.47 14.92
C SER A 34 -54.74 12.70 15.21
N ALA A 35 -54.82 11.67 16.05
CA ALA A 35 -53.66 10.82 16.35
C ALA A 35 -53.20 10.03 15.11
N THR A 36 -54.13 9.47 14.33
CA THR A 36 -53.80 8.78 13.07
C THR A 36 -53.21 9.73 12.02
N ALA A 37 -53.75 10.94 11.88
CA ALA A 37 -53.22 11.93 10.94
C ALA A 37 -51.80 12.41 11.34
N GLN A 38 -51.52 12.50 12.64
CA GLN A 38 -50.21 12.88 13.16
C GLN A 38 -49.18 11.73 13.04
N GLU A 39 -49.63 10.48 13.15
CA GLU A 39 -48.82 9.29 12.89
C GLU A 39 -48.45 9.14 11.40
N ASP A 40 -49.42 9.36 10.51
CA ASP A 40 -49.19 9.37 9.05
C ASP A 40 -48.23 10.48 8.62
N ALA A 41 -48.33 11.67 9.24
CA ALA A 41 -47.44 12.80 8.98
C ALA A 41 -46.00 12.53 9.45
N PHE A 42 -45.83 12.02 10.68
CA PHE A 42 -44.52 11.63 11.21
C PHE A 42 -43.83 10.62 10.29
N ALA A 43 -44.53 9.54 9.92
CA ALA A 43 -43.95 8.49 9.08
C ALA A 43 -43.57 9.02 7.68
N ALA A 44 -44.35 9.95 7.13
CA ALA A 44 -44.06 10.57 5.85
C ALA A 44 -42.80 11.45 5.89
N ASP A 45 -42.66 12.29 6.92
CA ASP A 45 -41.50 13.18 7.08
C ASP A 45 -40.24 12.39 7.45
N PHE A 46 -40.33 11.41 8.35
CA PHE A 46 -39.21 10.52 8.69
C PHE A 46 -38.68 9.78 7.46
N ARG A 47 -39.56 9.20 6.64
CA ARG A 47 -39.17 8.52 5.40
C ARG A 47 -38.49 9.47 4.41
N GLN A 48 -39.03 10.68 4.25
CA GLN A 48 -38.42 11.69 3.38
C GLN A 48 -37.05 12.15 3.89
N GLY A 49 -36.86 12.24 5.21
CA GLY A 49 -35.56 12.52 5.81
C GLY A 49 -34.53 11.43 5.49
N MET A 50 -34.93 10.16 5.62
CA MET A 50 -34.08 9.01 5.26
C MET A 50 -33.73 8.98 3.76
N GLU A 51 -34.70 9.25 2.89
CA GLU A 51 -34.48 9.35 1.43
C GLU A 51 -33.51 10.49 1.08
N ALA A 52 -33.67 11.65 1.71
CA ALA A 52 -32.80 12.82 1.51
C ALA A 52 -31.37 12.58 1.98
N ARG A 53 -31.20 11.88 3.11
CA ARG A 53 -29.90 11.46 3.63
C ARG A 53 -29.21 10.47 2.68
N ALA A 54 -29.93 9.45 2.21
CA ALA A 54 -29.41 8.50 1.22
C ALA A 54 -29.02 9.18 -0.11
N ALA A 55 -29.70 10.29 -0.45
CA ALA A 55 -29.38 11.12 -1.61
C ALA A 55 -28.21 12.10 -1.39
N GLY A 56 -27.62 12.17 -0.19
CA GLY A 56 -26.53 13.11 0.13
C GLY A 56 -26.97 14.57 0.19
N THR A 57 -28.23 14.81 0.57
CA THR A 57 -28.83 16.16 0.67
C THR A 57 -29.13 16.53 2.13
N PRO A 58 -28.11 16.82 2.94
CA PRO A 58 -28.27 16.92 4.40
C PRO A 58 -29.21 18.05 4.82
N ALA A 59 -29.28 19.16 4.07
CA ALA A 59 -30.23 20.24 4.35
C ALA A 59 -31.70 19.78 4.27
N VAL A 60 -32.05 19.00 3.25
CA VAL A 60 -33.40 18.46 3.10
C VAL A 60 -33.68 17.41 4.17
N ALA A 61 -32.69 16.58 4.52
CA ALA A 61 -32.83 15.60 5.58
C ALA A 61 -33.12 16.27 6.94
N ILE A 62 -32.37 17.33 7.27
CA ILE A 62 -32.57 18.14 8.47
C ILE A 62 -34.01 18.69 8.53
N ASP A 63 -34.46 19.38 7.48
CA ASP A 63 -35.81 19.97 7.43
C ASP A 63 -36.91 18.92 7.68
N ARG A 64 -36.74 17.72 7.12
CA ARG A 64 -37.70 16.62 7.25
C ARG A 64 -37.68 15.97 8.63
N PHE A 65 -36.50 15.75 9.21
CA PHE A 65 -36.41 15.23 10.57
C PHE A 65 -36.91 16.25 11.61
N GLU A 66 -36.65 17.55 11.43
CA GLU A 66 -37.22 18.60 12.27
C GLU A 66 -38.77 18.60 12.19
N ALA A 67 -39.34 18.46 10.99
CA ALA A 67 -40.79 18.33 10.80
C ALA A 67 -41.37 17.06 11.47
N ALA A 68 -40.68 15.92 11.38
CA ALA A 68 -41.08 14.70 12.09
C ALA A 68 -41.08 14.92 13.62
N LEU A 69 -40.06 15.60 14.17
CA LEU A 69 -39.98 15.91 15.60
C LEU A 69 -41.07 16.89 16.08
N MET A 70 -41.66 17.71 15.21
CA MET A 70 -42.84 18.51 15.58
C MET A 70 -44.02 17.62 15.99
N SER A 71 -44.13 16.42 15.41
CA SER A 71 -45.17 15.45 15.75
C SER A 71 -44.77 14.53 16.92
N ARG A 72 -43.50 14.17 17.01
CA ARG A 72 -42.94 13.32 18.09
C ARG A 72 -41.62 13.89 18.62
N PRO A 73 -41.65 14.89 19.54
CA PRO A 73 -40.44 15.62 19.95
C PRO A 73 -39.36 14.80 20.67
N GLY A 74 -39.70 13.61 21.16
CA GLY A 74 -38.80 12.73 21.90
C GLY A 74 -38.43 11.44 21.16
N ASP A 75 -38.70 11.36 19.85
CA ASP A 75 -38.36 10.17 19.07
C ASP A 75 -36.83 10.04 18.92
N ALA A 76 -36.24 9.08 19.64
CA ALA A 76 -34.79 8.94 19.75
C ALA A 76 -34.12 8.59 18.41
N GLU A 77 -34.79 7.78 17.58
CA GLU A 77 -34.30 7.41 16.24
C GLU A 77 -34.28 8.63 15.30
N THR A 78 -35.32 9.46 15.31
CA THR A 78 -35.34 10.71 14.54
C THR A 78 -34.27 11.69 15.04
N LEU A 79 -34.07 11.81 16.35
CA LEU A 79 -33.00 12.65 16.93
C LEU A 79 -31.60 12.16 16.54
N PHE A 80 -31.40 10.84 16.47
CA PHE A 80 -30.16 10.23 15.98
C PHE A 80 -29.88 10.60 14.53
N PHE A 81 -30.84 10.37 13.62
CA PHE A 81 -30.66 10.67 12.21
C PHE A 81 -30.54 12.18 11.94
N LEU A 82 -31.26 13.02 12.68
CA LEU A 82 -31.10 14.47 12.65
C LEU A 82 -29.68 14.88 13.05
N GLY A 83 -29.18 14.35 14.18
CA GLY A 83 -27.83 14.62 14.67
C GLY A 83 -26.76 14.22 13.65
N LEU A 84 -26.89 13.03 13.07
CA LEU A 84 -26.00 12.57 12.02
C LEU A 84 -26.10 13.42 10.74
N SER A 85 -27.28 13.96 10.38
CA SER A 85 -27.43 14.86 9.22
C SER A 85 -26.86 16.26 9.49
N TYR A 86 -26.87 16.72 10.73
CA TYR A 86 -26.11 17.91 11.13
C TYR A 86 -24.59 17.70 11.01
N ILE A 87 -24.07 16.52 11.36
CA ILE A 87 -22.64 16.18 11.14
C ILE A 87 -22.29 16.27 9.65
N GLU A 88 -23.10 15.68 8.78
CA GLU A 88 -22.91 15.76 7.31
C GLU A 88 -22.96 17.19 6.76
N ALA A 89 -23.68 18.09 7.45
CA ALA A 89 -23.76 19.51 7.13
C ALA A 89 -22.68 20.38 7.80
N ASP A 90 -21.72 19.78 8.53
CA ASP A 90 -20.71 20.48 9.34
C ASP A 90 -21.31 21.40 10.44
N ARG A 91 -22.51 21.05 10.92
CA ARG A 91 -23.28 21.77 11.95
C ARG A 91 -23.13 21.08 13.31
N LEU A 92 -21.90 21.01 13.81
CA LEU A 92 -21.54 20.18 14.97
C LEU A 92 -22.25 20.59 16.27
N ALA A 93 -22.52 21.89 16.48
CA ALA A 93 -23.21 22.36 17.68
C ALA A 93 -24.67 21.89 17.73
N GLU A 94 -25.38 21.94 16.60
CA GLU A 94 -26.75 21.44 16.49
C GLU A 94 -26.79 19.90 16.58
N ALA A 95 -25.80 19.22 16.01
CA ALA A 95 -25.64 17.77 16.14
C ALA A 95 -25.55 17.35 17.61
N GLU A 96 -24.71 18.02 18.39
CA GLU A 96 -24.52 17.76 19.81
C GLU A 96 -25.83 17.92 20.60
N VAL A 97 -26.61 18.97 20.31
CA VAL A 97 -27.91 19.21 20.95
C VAL A 97 -28.91 18.11 20.63
N ALA A 98 -29.05 17.72 19.36
CA ALA A 98 -29.97 16.69 18.93
C ALA A 98 -29.60 15.32 19.51
N LEU A 99 -28.32 14.94 19.46
CA LEU A 99 -27.82 13.67 19.99
C LEU A 99 -27.92 13.62 21.52
N SER A 100 -27.61 14.71 22.22
CA SER A 100 -27.80 14.82 23.67
C SER A 100 -29.28 14.67 24.07
N GLN A 101 -30.20 15.19 23.25
CA GLN A 101 -31.63 14.92 23.44
C GLN A 101 -31.94 13.44 23.22
N GLY A 102 -31.42 12.83 22.16
CA GLY A 102 -31.59 11.40 21.86
C GLY A 102 -31.14 10.49 23.00
N VAL A 103 -29.95 10.74 23.56
CA VAL A 103 -29.41 9.99 24.72
C VAL A 103 -30.34 10.09 25.93
N ARG A 104 -30.98 11.24 26.17
CA ARG A 104 -31.94 11.38 27.28
C ARG A 104 -33.23 10.59 27.06
N GLN A 105 -33.65 10.41 25.81
CA GLN A 105 -34.88 9.69 25.46
C GLN A 105 -34.66 8.17 25.43
N ALA A 106 -33.50 7.71 24.99
CA ALA A 106 -33.12 6.30 24.95
C ALA A 106 -31.67 6.10 25.45
N PRO A 107 -31.44 6.08 26.77
CA PRO A 107 -30.11 5.95 27.36
C PRO A 107 -29.37 4.66 26.99
N GLU A 108 -30.10 3.61 26.59
CA GLU A 108 -29.56 2.32 26.16
C GLU A 108 -29.19 2.26 24.66
N TYR A 109 -29.51 3.30 23.87
CA TYR A 109 -29.27 3.30 22.43
C TYR A 109 -27.83 3.69 22.10
N ALA A 110 -26.96 2.68 22.04
CA ALA A 110 -25.51 2.82 21.84
C ALA A 110 -25.12 3.69 20.65
N ASP A 111 -25.83 3.60 19.51
CA ASP A 111 -25.48 4.34 18.30
C ASP A 111 -25.57 5.86 18.50
N ILE A 112 -26.51 6.33 19.34
CA ILE A 112 -26.61 7.76 19.68
C ILE A 112 -25.42 8.22 20.52
N HIS A 113 -24.98 7.38 21.46
CA HIS A 113 -23.78 7.65 22.26
C HIS A 113 -22.52 7.73 21.40
N LEU A 114 -22.36 6.81 20.44
CA LEU A 114 -21.21 6.82 19.53
C LEU A 114 -21.22 8.02 18.59
N ALA A 115 -22.38 8.39 18.06
CA ALA A 115 -22.52 9.61 17.27
C ALA A 115 -22.20 10.87 18.11
N LEU A 116 -22.64 10.91 19.36
CA LEU A 116 -22.33 12.03 20.27
C LEU A 116 -20.83 12.10 20.58
N ALA A 117 -20.21 10.96 20.91
CA ALA A 117 -18.76 10.87 21.13
C ALA A 117 -17.96 11.34 19.90
N ARG A 118 -18.43 11.04 18.68
CA ARG A 118 -17.82 11.53 17.44
C ARG A 118 -17.91 13.06 17.32
N VAL A 119 -19.05 13.67 17.66
CA VAL A 119 -19.19 15.13 17.65
C VAL A 119 -18.28 15.78 18.69
N ILE A 120 -18.22 15.21 19.89
CA ILE A 120 -17.36 15.67 21.00
C ILE A 120 -15.87 15.57 20.60
N SER A 121 -15.47 14.50 19.91
CA SER A 121 -14.10 14.35 19.44
C SER A 121 -13.72 15.37 18.38
N TYR A 122 -14.63 15.74 17.46
CA TYR A 122 -14.39 16.83 16.50
C TYR A 122 -14.19 18.20 17.17
N ARG A 123 -14.74 18.40 18.37
CA ARG A 123 -14.50 19.59 19.19
C ARG A 123 -13.19 19.54 19.99
N GLY A 124 -12.44 18.43 19.93
CA GLY A 124 -11.19 18.21 20.64
C GLY A 124 -11.35 17.81 22.10
N ALA A 125 -12.56 17.48 22.56
CA ALA A 125 -12.81 17.00 23.92
C ALA A 125 -12.62 15.47 23.99
N PHE A 126 -11.38 15.01 23.75
CA PHE A 126 -11.07 13.59 23.57
C PHE A 126 -11.37 12.73 24.81
N ASP A 127 -11.05 13.21 26.01
CA ASP A 127 -11.32 12.49 27.27
C ASP A 127 -12.82 12.19 27.48
N GLU A 128 -13.69 13.14 27.13
CA GLU A 128 -15.14 12.98 27.24
C GLU A 128 -15.66 11.98 26.20
N ALA A 129 -15.17 12.08 24.96
CA ALA A 129 -15.50 11.12 23.92
C ALA A 129 -15.04 9.70 24.28
N GLU A 130 -13.84 9.56 24.85
CA GLU A 130 -13.30 8.28 25.30
C GLU A 130 -14.16 7.67 26.42
N SER A 131 -14.56 8.48 27.40
CA SER A 131 -15.45 8.01 28.47
C SER A 131 -16.78 7.48 27.94
N ILE A 132 -17.34 8.08 26.88
CA ILE A 132 -18.58 7.59 26.26
C ILE A 132 -18.32 6.29 25.50
N VAL A 133 -17.23 6.22 24.73
CA VAL A 133 -16.85 5.02 23.97
C VAL A 133 -16.61 3.83 24.89
N ASP A 134 -15.90 4.03 26.00
CA ASP A 134 -15.63 2.97 26.98
C ASP A 134 -16.91 2.48 27.68
N GLN A 135 -17.89 3.35 27.91
CA GLN A 135 -19.21 2.93 28.42
C GLN A 135 -19.95 2.04 27.40
N VAL A 136 -19.92 2.39 26.12
CA VAL A 136 -20.49 1.56 25.06
C VAL A 136 -19.79 0.21 25.00
N LEU A 137 -18.46 0.19 25.00
CA LEU A 137 -17.66 -1.04 24.96
C LEU A 137 -17.83 -1.92 26.21
N ALA A 138 -18.08 -1.33 27.38
CA ALA A 138 -18.38 -2.10 28.60
C ALA A 138 -19.68 -2.89 28.48
N SER A 139 -20.68 -2.35 27.78
CA SER A 139 -21.96 -3.02 27.52
C SER A 139 -21.95 -3.91 26.28
N ALA A 140 -21.17 -3.55 25.26
CA ALA A 140 -21.05 -4.22 23.98
C ALA A 140 -19.58 -4.29 23.51
N PRO A 141 -18.77 -5.21 24.05
CA PRO A 141 -17.33 -5.28 23.73
C PRO A 141 -17.03 -5.53 22.25
N GLY A 142 -17.97 -6.12 21.51
CA GLY A 142 -17.86 -6.38 20.08
C GLY A 142 -18.44 -5.30 19.18
N ASN A 143 -18.69 -4.08 19.69
CA ASN A 143 -19.16 -2.99 18.85
C ASN A 143 -18.00 -2.44 18.00
N ALA A 144 -17.98 -2.81 16.72
CA ALA A 144 -16.92 -2.42 15.80
C ALA A 144 -16.81 -0.90 15.61
N GLU A 145 -17.93 -0.16 15.59
CA GLU A 145 -17.90 1.30 15.45
C GLU A 145 -17.30 1.98 16.68
N ALA A 146 -17.61 1.47 17.88
CA ALA A 146 -17.00 1.93 19.12
C ALA A 146 -15.48 1.68 19.13
N LEU A 147 -15.04 0.51 18.65
CA LEU A 147 -13.61 0.18 18.52
C LEU A 147 -12.90 1.07 17.48
N VAL A 148 -13.53 1.37 16.34
CA VAL A 148 -13.00 2.35 15.37
C VAL A 148 -12.84 3.73 16.02
N LEU A 149 -13.85 4.19 16.78
CA LEU A 149 -13.77 5.49 17.44
C LEU A 149 -12.72 5.50 18.54
N LYS A 150 -12.58 4.41 19.30
CA LYS A 150 -11.49 4.22 20.28
C LYS A 150 -10.12 4.31 19.61
N GLY A 151 -9.93 3.63 18.49
CA GLY A 151 -8.69 3.69 17.72
C GLY A 151 -8.38 5.09 17.22
N ARG A 152 -9.41 5.84 16.80
CA ARG A 152 -9.26 7.23 16.36
C ARG A 152 -8.86 8.16 17.51
N LEU A 153 -9.47 8.00 18.69
CA LEU A 153 -9.12 8.78 19.89
C LEU A 153 -7.70 8.50 20.35
N ALA A 154 -7.31 7.22 20.44
CA ALA A 154 -5.94 6.83 20.77
C ALA A 154 -4.91 7.38 19.77
N PHE A 155 -5.25 7.40 18.48
CA PHE A 155 -4.41 8.01 17.45
C PHE A 155 -4.21 9.51 17.67
N TYR A 156 -5.26 10.25 18.05
CA TYR A 156 -5.15 11.68 18.38
C TYR A 156 -4.34 11.95 19.65
N ASP A 157 -4.38 11.03 20.63
CA ASP A 157 -3.54 11.09 21.82
C ASP A 157 -2.07 10.71 21.54
N GLY A 158 -1.78 10.19 20.34
CA GLY A 158 -0.45 9.74 19.94
C GLY A 158 -0.11 8.32 20.42
N ASP A 159 -1.06 7.61 21.05
CA ASP A 159 -0.93 6.18 21.34
C ASP A 159 -1.17 5.35 20.07
N LEU A 160 -0.13 5.29 19.23
CA LEU A 160 -0.16 4.50 17.99
C LEU A 160 -0.37 3.01 18.26
N GLY A 161 0.07 2.50 19.42
CA GLY A 161 -0.06 1.09 19.79
C GLY A 161 -1.50 0.73 20.14
N GLY A 162 -2.14 1.52 21.01
CA GLY A 162 -3.55 1.38 21.34
C GLY A 162 -4.45 1.61 20.13
N ALA A 163 -4.10 2.59 19.27
CA ALA A 163 -4.83 2.84 18.03
C ALA A 163 -4.80 1.65 17.09
N ALA A 164 -3.62 1.07 16.82
CA ALA A 164 -3.47 -0.10 15.97
C ALA A 164 -4.30 -1.28 16.49
N LEU A 165 -4.23 -1.57 17.79
CA LEU A 165 -4.97 -2.67 18.42
C LEU A 165 -6.49 -2.48 18.27
N ALA A 166 -7.00 -1.29 18.56
CA ALA A 166 -8.43 -1.01 18.45
C ALA A 166 -8.94 -1.11 16.99
N PHE A 167 -8.17 -0.62 16.01
CA PHE A 167 -8.53 -0.79 14.60
C PHE A 167 -8.47 -2.24 14.13
N ASP A 168 -7.48 -3.02 14.57
CA ASP A 168 -7.37 -4.45 14.24
C ASP A 168 -8.52 -5.27 14.85
N GLU A 169 -8.91 -4.99 16.10
CA GLU A 169 -10.10 -5.59 16.72
C GLU A 169 -11.38 -5.21 15.97
N ALA A 170 -11.54 -3.94 15.60
CA ALA A 170 -12.68 -3.48 14.82
C ALA A 170 -12.76 -4.19 13.45
N LEU A 171 -11.63 -4.33 12.76
CA LEU A 171 -11.55 -4.98 11.45
C LEU A 171 -11.71 -6.51 11.52
N ALA A 172 -11.38 -7.14 12.64
CA ALA A 172 -11.68 -8.55 12.88
C ALA A 172 -13.20 -8.79 12.97
N ILE A 173 -13.95 -7.84 13.52
CA ILE A 173 -15.41 -7.92 13.64
C ILE A 173 -16.11 -7.46 12.36
N ALA A 174 -15.64 -6.36 11.75
CA ALA A 174 -16.18 -5.75 10.55
C ALA A 174 -15.09 -5.56 9.48
N PRO A 175 -14.75 -6.60 8.71
CA PRO A 175 -13.69 -6.54 7.69
C PRO A 175 -13.94 -5.55 6.54
N ASN A 176 -15.19 -5.10 6.37
CA ASN A 176 -15.60 -4.10 5.38
C ASN A 176 -15.78 -2.69 5.98
N SER A 177 -15.21 -2.43 7.16
CA SER A 177 -15.22 -1.08 7.75
C SER A 177 -14.25 -0.15 7.00
N PHE A 178 -14.79 0.81 6.24
CA PHE A 178 -13.99 1.82 5.55
C PHE A 178 -13.12 2.61 6.54
N ASP A 179 -13.73 3.16 7.60
CA ASP A 179 -13.02 3.96 8.60
C ASP A 179 -11.96 3.17 9.39
N GLY A 180 -12.20 1.86 9.59
CA GLY A 180 -11.22 0.97 10.20
C GLY A 180 -9.98 0.80 9.33
N TRP A 181 -10.14 0.60 8.02
CA TRP A 181 -9.02 0.51 7.08
C TRP A 181 -8.28 1.84 6.89
N VAL A 182 -9.02 2.96 6.83
CA VAL A 182 -8.39 4.30 6.80
C VAL A 182 -7.58 4.55 8.07
N GLY A 183 -8.17 4.30 9.24
CA GLY A 183 -7.50 4.47 10.53
C GLY A 183 -6.25 3.60 10.68
N ARG A 184 -6.31 2.34 10.25
CA ARG A 184 -5.14 1.45 10.20
C ARG A 184 -4.04 2.00 9.29
N GLY A 185 -4.40 2.57 8.14
CA GLY A 185 -3.44 3.20 7.24
C GLY A 185 -2.80 4.46 7.84
N ASP A 186 -3.60 5.30 8.50
CA ASP A 186 -3.11 6.52 9.17
C ASP A 186 -2.12 6.17 10.31
N VAL A 187 -2.42 5.12 11.11
CA VAL A 187 -1.52 4.63 12.16
C VAL A 187 -0.21 4.09 11.57
N ALA A 188 -0.29 3.31 10.49
CA ALA A 188 0.88 2.77 9.82
C ALA A 188 1.76 3.88 9.22
N GLU A 189 1.17 4.91 8.62
CA GLU A 189 1.91 6.07 8.13
C GLU A 189 2.63 6.80 9.28
N ALA A 190 1.94 7.06 10.39
CA ALA A 190 2.52 7.73 11.55
C ALA A 190 3.66 6.90 12.18
N ALA A 191 3.59 5.58 12.10
CA ALA A 191 4.65 4.67 12.52
C ALA A 191 5.81 4.55 11.50
N GLY A 192 5.70 5.16 10.31
CA GLY A 192 6.68 5.08 9.22
C GLY A 192 6.61 3.79 8.38
N ASP A 193 5.62 2.93 8.62
CA ASP A 193 5.38 1.70 7.86
C ASP A 193 4.51 2.00 6.63
N PHE A 194 5.15 2.58 5.63
CA PHE A 194 4.48 3.06 4.42
C PHE A 194 3.86 1.94 3.56
N ASP A 195 4.42 0.73 3.60
CA ASP A 195 3.89 -0.39 2.85
C ASP A 195 2.55 -0.85 3.44
N ARG A 196 2.47 -0.96 4.78
CA ARG A 196 1.20 -1.27 5.45
C ARG A 196 0.19 -0.13 5.33
N ALA A 197 0.65 1.12 5.35
CA ALA A 197 -0.22 2.27 5.11
C ALA A 197 -0.88 2.18 3.72
N ALA A 198 -0.09 1.91 2.69
CA ALA A 198 -0.56 1.78 1.33
C ALA A 198 -1.56 0.62 1.17
N GLU A 199 -1.28 -0.54 1.76
CA GLU A 199 -2.21 -1.68 1.70
C GLU A 199 -3.54 -1.33 2.36
N ALA A 200 -3.52 -0.77 3.57
CA ALA A 200 -4.74 -0.41 4.30
C ALA A 200 -5.59 0.63 3.54
N TRP A 201 -4.98 1.67 2.95
CA TRP A 201 -5.72 2.64 2.14
C TRP A 201 -6.27 2.05 0.84
N ARG A 202 -5.57 1.10 0.20
CA ARG A 202 -6.13 0.37 -0.97
C ARG A 202 -7.35 -0.47 -0.56
N ARG A 203 -7.31 -1.13 0.60
CA ARG A 203 -8.47 -1.86 1.15
C ARG A 203 -9.65 -0.92 1.39
N ALA A 204 -9.41 0.28 1.92
CA ALA A 204 -10.44 1.29 2.06
C ALA A 204 -11.06 1.70 0.70
N LEU A 205 -10.24 1.92 -0.34
CA LEU A 205 -10.72 2.27 -1.69
C LEU A 205 -11.46 1.14 -2.42
N ILE A 206 -11.27 -0.12 -2.02
CA ILE A 206 -12.11 -1.22 -2.52
C ILE A 206 -13.53 -1.12 -1.97
N ILE A 207 -13.68 -0.65 -0.72
CA ILE A 207 -14.97 -0.48 -0.05
C ILE A 207 -15.69 0.76 -0.56
N ASP A 208 -15.00 1.90 -0.63
CA ASP A 208 -15.51 3.12 -1.25
C ASP A 208 -14.50 3.69 -2.26
N PRO A 209 -14.67 3.39 -3.56
CA PRO A 209 -13.79 3.89 -4.62
C PRO A 209 -13.89 5.40 -4.87
N ARG A 210 -14.93 6.07 -4.35
CA ARG A 210 -15.16 7.51 -4.54
C ARG A 210 -14.79 8.34 -3.32
N ALA A 211 -14.38 7.71 -2.23
CA ALA A 211 -14.00 8.42 -1.02
C ALA A 211 -12.74 9.28 -1.24
N ASP A 212 -12.85 10.54 -0.81
CA ASP A 212 -11.73 11.46 -0.78
C ASP A 212 -10.75 11.08 0.35
N GLY A 213 -9.45 11.28 0.12
CA GLY A 213 -8.42 11.09 1.14
C GLY A 213 -7.48 9.91 0.90
N PRO A 214 -7.93 8.63 0.97
CA PRO A 214 -7.03 7.47 0.81
C PRO A 214 -6.26 7.47 -0.52
N GLY A 215 -6.90 7.85 -1.63
CA GLY A 215 -6.24 7.99 -2.94
C GLY A 215 -5.15 9.06 -2.95
N ALA A 216 -5.44 10.23 -2.38
CA ALA A 216 -4.45 11.32 -2.29
C ALA A 216 -3.26 10.95 -1.40
N ARG A 217 -3.47 10.18 -0.31
CA ARG A 217 -2.40 9.66 0.53
C ARG A 217 -1.52 8.64 -0.21
N LEU A 218 -2.13 7.76 -1.02
CA LEU A 218 -1.40 6.83 -1.88
C LEU A 218 -0.56 7.57 -2.94
N ASP A 219 -1.12 8.60 -3.58
CA ASP A 219 -0.40 9.43 -4.56
C ASP A 219 0.77 10.18 -3.91
N ALA A 220 0.55 10.76 -2.73
CA ALA A 220 1.60 11.42 -1.95
C ALA A 220 2.73 10.45 -1.58
N LEU A 221 2.37 9.21 -1.20
CA LEU A 221 3.35 8.18 -0.87
C LEU A 221 4.15 7.74 -2.10
N ALA A 222 3.48 7.53 -3.23
CA ALA A 222 4.14 7.22 -4.50
C ALA A 222 5.11 8.34 -4.92
N GLY A 223 4.73 9.61 -4.72
CA GLY A 223 5.60 10.76 -4.96
C GLY A 223 6.85 10.80 -4.07
N ARG A 224 6.75 10.35 -2.81
CA ARG A 224 7.90 10.23 -1.89
C ARG A 224 8.87 9.11 -2.30
N GLN A 225 8.36 8.04 -2.90
CA GLN A 225 9.14 6.87 -3.29
C GLN A 225 9.60 6.87 -4.76
N ALA A 226 9.27 7.91 -5.53
CA ALA A 226 9.60 7.98 -6.94
C ALA A 226 11.13 7.93 -7.15
N ALA A 227 11.60 6.85 -7.79
CA ALA A 227 13.00 6.72 -8.17
C ALA A 227 13.42 7.92 -9.04
N PRO A 228 14.68 8.40 -8.91
CA PRO A 228 15.15 9.51 -9.72
C PRO A 228 14.98 9.18 -11.21
N ARG A 229 14.38 10.13 -11.94
CA ARG A 229 14.03 9.95 -13.36
C ARG A 229 15.26 9.63 -14.20
N TRP A 230 16.42 10.17 -13.83
CA TRP A 230 17.70 9.85 -14.43
C TRP A 230 18.69 9.31 -13.39
N ARG A 231 19.50 8.33 -13.80
CA ARG A 231 20.64 7.85 -13.02
C ARG A 231 21.87 7.69 -13.90
N LEU A 232 22.97 8.29 -13.51
CA LEU A 232 24.28 8.11 -14.12
C LEU A 232 25.12 7.17 -13.25
N ASP A 233 25.55 6.05 -13.81
CA ASP A 233 26.52 5.13 -13.20
C ASP A 233 27.85 5.26 -13.92
N THR A 234 28.93 5.41 -13.18
CA THR A 234 30.30 5.47 -13.73
C THR A 234 31.18 4.50 -12.97
N THR A 235 32.13 3.86 -13.65
CA THR A 235 33.12 3.00 -13.02
C THR A 235 34.48 3.20 -13.65
N LEU A 236 35.52 3.14 -12.81
CA LEU A 236 36.91 3.04 -13.21
C LEU A 236 37.50 1.76 -12.60
N SER A 237 38.23 0.99 -13.40
CA SER A 237 38.86 -0.26 -12.99
C SER A 237 40.30 -0.32 -13.46
N TYR A 238 41.17 -0.80 -12.58
CA TYR A 238 42.56 -1.08 -12.85
C TYR A 238 42.84 -2.54 -12.52
N SER A 239 43.48 -3.25 -13.45
CA SER A 239 43.85 -4.65 -13.27
C SER A 239 45.34 -4.87 -13.46
N ASP A 240 45.98 -5.44 -12.44
CA ASP A 240 47.33 -5.97 -12.50
C ASP A 240 47.30 -7.41 -13.05
N ILE A 241 48.24 -7.77 -13.93
CA ILE A 241 48.22 -9.01 -14.74
C ILE A 241 49.44 -9.89 -14.41
N GLY A 242 49.51 -10.39 -13.17
CA GLY A 242 50.35 -11.51 -12.75
C GLY A 242 51.85 -11.35 -13.04
N PRO A 243 52.68 -12.41 -12.88
CA PRO A 243 54.12 -12.29 -13.07
C PRO A 243 54.49 -12.07 -14.55
N GLY A 244 55.36 -11.08 -14.79
CA GLY A 244 55.87 -10.68 -16.11
C GLY A 244 55.70 -9.17 -16.35
N ASP A 245 56.43 -8.61 -17.31
CA ASP A 245 56.30 -7.18 -17.72
C ASP A 245 55.07 -6.98 -18.62
N ARG A 246 53.90 -7.48 -18.18
CA ARG A 246 52.64 -7.37 -18.92
C ARG A 246 52.00 -6.02 -18.63
N GLN A 247 51.47 -5.38 -19.67
CA GLN A 247 50.76 -4.13 -19.50
C GLN A 247 49.49 -4.34 -18.66
N PRO A 248 49.24 -3.47 -17.67
CA PRO A 248 48.01 -3.54 -16.86
C PRO A 248 46.80 -3.23 -17.73
N TRP A 249 45.63 -3.71 -17.32
CA TRP A 249 44.39 -3.35 -17.99
C TRP A 249 43.70 -2.19 -17.29
N ARG A 250 43.05 -1.35 -18.10
CA ARG A 250 42.28 -0.21 -17.62
C ARG A 250 40.92 -0.21 -18.28
N GLU A 251 39.89 -0.10 -17.46
CA GLU A 251 38.52 -0.10 -17.94
C GLU A 251 37.76 1.06 -17.32
N ALA A 252 36.93 1.69 -18.13
CA ALA A 252 36.03 2.74 -17.68
C ALA A 252 34.69 2.59 -18.37
N PHE A 253 33.59 2.74 -17.65
CA PHE A 253 32.29 2.86 -18.28
C PHE A 253 31.46 4.00 -17.70
N ALA A 254 30.57 4.52 -18.53
CA ALA A 254 29.49 5.40 -18.15
C ALA A 254 28.17 4.82 -18.66
N GLN A 255 27.18 4.74 -17.79
CA GLN A 255 25.84 4.27 -18.10
C GLN A 255 24.80 5.29 -17.66
N LEU A 256 23.98 5.73 -18.61
CA LEU A 256 22.84 6.58 -18.34
C LEU A 256 21.57 5.73 -18.33
N ASN A 257 20.82 5.80 -17.24
CA ASN A 257 19.55 5.13 -17.06
C ASN A 257 18.45 6.19 -16.99
N ARG A 258 17.31 5.90 -17.61
CA ARG A 258 16.11 6.72 -17.55
C ARG A 258 14.92 5.86 -17.17
N SER A 259 14.24 6.24 -16.10
CA SER A 259 12.94 5.69 -15.75
C SER A 259 11.88 6.32 -16.64
N LEU A 260 11.16 5.47 -17.39
CA LEU A 260 10.01 5.88 -18.21
C LEU A 260 8.73 5.90 -17.37
N ASP A 261 8.64 4.94 -16.44
CA ASP A 261 7.60 4.77 -15.42
C ASP A 261 8.21 3.95 -14.25
N ASP A 262 7.42 3.64 -13.23
CA ASP A 262 7.89 2.92 -12.03
C ASP A 262 8.38 1.49 -12.33
N ARG A 263 7.98 0.92 -13.46
CA ARG A 263 8.27 -0.47 -13.85
C ARG A 263 9.29 -0.56 -14.99
N THR A 264 9.50 0.49 -15.77
CA THR A 264 10.25 0.45 -17.04
C THR A 264 11.43 1.40 -17.02
N ASN A 265 12.63 0.86 -17.24
CA ASN A 265 13.86 1.62 -17.38
C ASN A 265 14.49 1.39 -18.74
N VAL A 266 15.08 2.43 -19.31
CA VAL A 266 15.94 2.34 -20.49
C VAL A 266 17.34 2.76 -20.10
N ARG A 267 18.35 2.05 -20.62
CA ARG A 267 19.75 2.33 -20.35
C ARG A 267 20.57 2.43 -21.63
N VAL A 268 21.60 3.26 -21.58
CA VAL A 268 22.68 3.30 -22.58
C VAL A 268 23.99 3.28 -21.83
N ARG A 269 24.90 2.39 -22.23
CA ARG A 269 26.23 2.22 -21.65
C ARG A 269 27.29 2.40 -22.73
N VAL A 270 28.36 3.09 -22.36
CA VAL A 270 29.61 3.18 -23.14
C VAL A 270 30.74 2.72 -22.24
N GLU A 271 31.55 1.79 -22.74
CA GLU A 271 32.67 1.20 -22.03
C GLU A 271 33.94 1.28 -22.87
N LEU A 272 35.00 1.81 -22.27
CA LEU A 272 36.35 1.87 -22.81
C LEU A 272 37.17 0.78 -22.12
N SER A 273 37.77 -0.11 -22.92
CA SER A 273 38.66 -1.16 -22.43
C SER A 273 40.03 -1.02 -23.06
N GLU A 274 41.07 -0.79 -22.25
CA GLU A 274 42.47 -0.81 -22.66
C GLU A 274 43.10 -2.12 -22.17
N ARG A 275 43.37 -3.04 -23.11
CA ARG A 275 43.96 -4.35 -22.85
C ARG A 275 44.95 -4.70 -23.95
N TYR A 276 46.04 -5.38 -23.61
CA TYR A 276 47.04 -5.85 -24.59
C TYR A 276 47.68 -4.73 -25.45
N GLY A 277 47.67 -3.49 -24.97
CA GLY A 277 48.10 -2.32 -25.76
C GLY A 277 47.10 -1.89 -26.85
N LEU A 278 45.88 -2.45 -26.84
CA LEU A 278 44.77 -2.14 -27.75
C LEU A 278 43.64 -1.47 -26.97
N THR A 279 42.76 -0.76 -27.68
CA THR A 279 41.62 -0.05 -27.07
C THR A 279 40.34 -0.35 -27.84
N ASP A 280 39.38 -0.98 -27.16
CA ASP A 280 38.04 -1.20 -27.68
C ASP A 280 37.04 -0.27 -27.00
N THR A 281 36.09 0.27 -27.78
CA THR A 281 34.94 1.05 -27.28
C THR A 281 33.66 0.28 -27.52
N TYR A 282 33.06 -0.23 -26.44
CA TYR A 282 31.81 -0.97 -26.47
C TYR A 282 30.62 -0.06 -26.16
N ILE A 283 29.55 -0.19 -26.93
CA ILE A 283 28.30 0.55 -26.73
C ILE A 283 27.15 -0.43 -26.60
N GLU A 284 26.29 -0.26 -25.60
CA GLU A 284 25.09 -1.06 -25.38
C GLU A 284 23.88 -0.17 -25.09
N ALA A 285 22.73 -0.56 -25.63
CA ALA A 285 21.43 -0.04 -25.23
C ALA A 285 20.57 -1.19 -24.70
N GLY A 286 19.78 -0.93 -23.66
CA GLY A 286 18.92 -1.93 -23.06
C GLY A 286 17.64 -1.36 -22.47
N VAL A 287 16.69 -2.25 -22.22
CA VAL A 287 15.42 -1.97 -21.56
C VAL A 287 15.16 -3.03 -20.51
N ASP A 288 14.68 -2.60 -19.37
CA ASP A 288 14.29 -3.44 -18.23
C ASP A 288 12.83 -3.15 -17.91
N ARG A 289 12.03 -4.20 -17.66
CA ARG A 289 10.64 -4.04 -17.23
C ARG A 289 10.31 -4.98 -16.09
N ARG A 290 9.75 -4.42 -15.02
CA ARG A 290 9.23 -5.13 -13.86
C ARG A 290 7.74 -5.45 -14.04
N PHE A 291 7.36 -6.62 -13.55
CA PHE A 291 5.99 -7.14 -13.50
C PHE A 291 5.72 -7.67 -12.10
N ASP A 292 4.46 -7.94 -11.77
CA ASP A 292 4.10 -8.42 -10.43
C ASP A 292 4.71 -9.82 -10.14
N TRP A 293 4.90 -10.61 -11.20
CA TRP A 293 5.53 -11.93 -11.16
C TRP A 293 7.07 -11.93 -11.21
N GLY A 294 7.71 -10.77 -11.45
CA GLY A 294 9.17 -10.71 -11.63
C GLY A 294 9.64 -9.60 -12.56
N GLY A 295 10.58 -9.89 -13.45
CA GLY A 295 11.12 -8.90 -14.37
C GLY A 295 11.83 -9.49 -15.57
N VAL A 296 11.93 -8.70 -16.63
CA VAL A 296 12.65 -9.03 -17.85
C VAL A 296 13.60 -7.90 -18.22
N TYR A 297 14.66 -8.26 -18.93
CA TYR A 297 15.45 -7.28 -19.65
C TYR A 297 15.88 -7.79 -21.02
N ALA A 298 16.18 -6.85 -21.90
CA ALA A 298 16.84 -7.10 -23.17
C ALA A 298 17.84 -5.99 -23.47
N ALA A 299 18.95 -6.34 -24.13
CA ALA A 299 19.99 -5.41 -24.51
C ALA A 299 20.66 -5.82 -25.83
N VAL A 300 21.13 -4.82 -26.56
CA VAL A 300 21.91 -4.98 -27.78
C VAL A 300 23.11 -4.04 -27.72
N GLY A 301 24.27 -4.54 -28.13
CA GLY A 301 25.47 -3.73 -28.14
C GLY A 301 26.54 -4.29 -29.06
N GLY A 302 27.66 -3.58 -29.17
CA GLY A 302 28.76 -3.96 -30.06
C GLY A 302 29.94 -3.00 -29.98
N THR A 303 30.99 -3.38 -30.69
CA THR A 303 32.25 -2.63 -30.79
C THR A 303 32.49 -2.30 -32.27
N PRO A 304 32.43 -1.02 -32.70
CA PRO A 304 32.51 -0.65 -34.11
C PRO A 304 33.78 -1.09 -34.84
N ASN A 305 34.89 -1.36 -34.13
CA ASN A 305 36.12 -1.97 -34.64
C ASN A 305 36.71 -2.88 -33.56
N ALA A 306 36.13 -4.06 -33.36
CA ALA A 306 36.51 -4.92 -32.24
C ALA A 306 37.86 -5.63 -32.48
N ASP A 307 38.82 -5.38 -31.59
CA ASP A 307 40.08 -6.12 -31.56
C ASP A 307 39.98 -7.37 -30.67
N PHE A 308 39.42 -7.22 -29.46
CA PHE A 308 39.33 -8.29 -28.47
C PHE A 308 37.95 -8.41 -27.81
N ARG A 309 37.09 -7.39 -27.95
CA ARG A 309 35.67 -7.42 -27.57
C ARG A 309 34.81 -8.06 -28.65
N GLU A 310 33.58 -8.33 -28.29
CA GLU A 310 32.56 -8.74 -29.24
C GLU A 310 32.26 -7.63 -30.25
N GLN A 311 32.07 -8.02 -31.52
CA GLN A 311 31.63 -7.13 -32.60
C GLN A 311 30.16 -6.73 -32.41
N ALA A 312 29.35 -7.69 -31.97
CA ALA A 312 27.94 -7.50 -31.64
C ALA A 312 27.50 -8.50 -30.57
N ALA A 313 26.60 -8.09 -29.70
CA ALA A 313 25.95 -8.97 -28.73
C ALA A 313 24.47 -8.62 -28.56
N VAL A 314 23.67 -9.67 -28.33
CA VAL A 314 22.30 -9.58 -27.85
C VAL A 314 22.25 -10.29 -26.51
N ARG A 315 21.62 -9.66 -25.51
CA ARG A 315 21.45 -10.20 -24.16
C ARG A 315 20.00 -10.09 -23.76
N ALA A 316 19.49 -11.08 -23.05
CA ALA A 316 18.17 -11.03 -22.45
C ALA A 316 18.16 -11.85 -21.17
N GLY A 317 17.34 -11.44 -20.21
CA GLY A 317 17.22 -12.19 -18.96
C GLY A 317 15.84 -12.05 -18.33
N LEU A 318 15.58 -12.97 -17.43
CA LEU A 318 14.32 -13.17 -16.74
C LEU A 318 14.61 -13.41 -15.25
N ALA A 319 13.89 -12.71 -14.39
CA ALA A 319 13.78 -13.03 -12.98
C ALA A 319 12.32 -13.37 -12.67
N LEU A 320 12.06 -14.54 -12.08
CA LEU A 320 10.74 -15.02 -11.69
C LEU A 320 10.68 -15.15 -10.18
N ARG A 321 9.66 -14.56 -9.54
CA ARG A 321 9.36 -14.84 -8.14
C ARG A 321 8.80 -16.25 -8.01
N LEU A 322 9.34 -17.01 -7.07
CA LEU A 322 8.89 -18.35 -6.75
C LEU A 322 8.10 -18.34 -5.44
N GLY A 323 7.08 -19.19 -5.36
CA GLY A 323 6.30 -19.40 -4.15
C GLY A 323 5.19 -18.38 -3.92
N ASP A 324 4.09 -18.85 -3.34
CA ASP A 324 3.02 -18.01 -2.82
C ASP A 324 3.42 -17.45 -1.43
N PRO A 325 2.80 -16.35 -0.97
CA PRO A 325 3.04 -15.83 0.38
C PRO A 325 2.83 -16.90 1.46
N GLY A 326 3.78 -17.04 2.40
CA GLY A 326 3.81 -18.06 3.43
C GLY A 326 4.39 -19.42 3.02
N ALA A 327 4.79 -19.60 1.75
CA ALA A 327 5.44 -20.83 1.29
C ALA A 327 6.95 -20.81 1.53
N ALA A 328 7.57 -22.00 1.62
CA ALA A 328 9.02 -22.15 1.87
C ALA A 328 9.92 -21.43 0.84
N LEU A 329 9.40 -21.14 -0.36
CA LEU A 329 10.12 -20.47 -1.43
C LEU A 329 9.73 -18.99 -1.64
N GLU A 330 8.83 -18.43 -0.83
CA GLU A 330 8.31 -17.05 -0.95
C GLU A 330 9.41 -16.00 -1.21
N ASN A 331 10.58 -16.20 -0.60
CA ASN A 331 11.74 -15.33 -0.68
C ASN A 331 12.77 -15.76 -1.74
N THR A 332 12.33 -16.38 -2.84
CA THR A 332 13.21 -16.96 -3.86
C THR A 332 12.91 -16.43 -5.25
N LEU A 333 13.96 -16.10 -6.00
CA LEU A 333 13.89 -15.78 -7.43
C LEU A 333 14.56 -16.88 -8.25
N ALA A 334 13.88 -17.37 -9.28
CA ALA A 334 14.54 -18.08 -10.38
C ALA A 334 15.07 -17.06 -11.38
N LEU A 335 16.31 -17.26 -11.83
CA LEU A 335 17.01 -16.39 -12.76
C LEU A 335 17.33 -17.17 -14.02
N VAL A 336 17.17 -16.54 -15.18
CA VAL A 336 17.67 -17.08 -16.46
C VAL A 336 18.24 -15.93 -17.27
N ASP A 337 19.55 -15.94 -17.51
CA ASP A 337 20.22 -14.98 -18.39
C ASP A 337 20.72 -15.68 -19.66
N GLY A 338 20.56 -15.04 -20.81
CA GLY A 338 21.01 -15.55 -22.10
C GLY A 338 21.76 -14.49 -22.89
N SER A 339 22.79 -14.91 -23.63
CA SER A 339 23.51 -14.03 -24.55
C SER A 339 24.00 -14.74 -25.79
N VAL A 340 23.97 -14.02 -26.91
CA VAL A 340 24.63 -14.40 -28.17
C VAL A 340 25.60 -13.28 -28.52
N ALA A 341 26.89 -13.60 -28.60
CA ALA A 341 27.96 -12.65 -28.89
C ALA A 341 28.79 -13.11 -30.09
N ARG A 342 28.95 -12.22 -31.07
CA ARG A 342 29.77 -12.46 -32.27
C ARG A 342 31.16 -11.87 -32.05
N TYR A 343 32.17 -12.72 -32.19
CA TYR A 343 33.58 -12.38 -32.20
C TYR A 343 34.15 -12.59 -33.61
N SER A 344 35.40 -12.18 -33.83
CA SER A 344 36.09 -12.39 -35.11
C SER A 344 36.36 -13.88 -35.41
N THR A 345 36.47 -14.71 -34.37
CA THR A 345 36.73 -16.15 -34.48
C THR A 345 35.48 -17.02 -34.55
N GLY A 346 34.31 -16.49 -34.16
CA GLY A 346 33.08 -17.27 -34.10
C GLY A 346 32.00 -16.63 -33.24
N THR A 347 30.92 -17.37 -32.99
CA THR A 347 29.80 -16.92 -32.16
C THR A 347 29.76 -17.71 -30.86
N VAL A 348 29.70 -16.99 -29.75
CA VAL A 348 29.58 -17.56 -28.41
C VAL A 348 28.13 -17.43 -27.94
N ASN A 349 27.55 -18.53 -27.50
CA ASN A 349 26.18 -18.58 -26.98
C ASN A 349 26.24 -19.01 -25.52
N THR A 350 25.64 -18.24 -24.62
CA THR A 350 25.66 -18.54 -23.18
C THR A 350 24.26 -18.50 -22.61
N VAL A 351 23.94 -19.48 -21.76
CA VAL A 351 22.72 -19.51 -20.94
C VAL A 351 23.09 -19.78 -19.48
N LYS A 352 22.55 -18.96 -18.59
CA LYS A 352 22.85 -18.98 -17.16
C LYS A 352 21.57 -19.13 -16.33
N PRO A 353 21.07 -20.35 -16.11
CA PRO A 353 20.01 -20.56 -15.14
C PRO A 353 20.58 -20.41 -13.72
N GLY A 354 19.80 -19.82 -12.83
CA GLY A 354 20.21 -19.56 -11.46
C GLY A 354 19.05 -19.40 -10.49
N VAL A 355 19.42 -19.23 -9.23
CA VAL A 355 18.50 -18.98 -8.13
C VAL A 355 19.10 -17.92 -7.22
N GLN A 356 18.26 -17.02 -6.72
CA GLN A 356 18.59 -16.10 -5.64
C GLN A 356 17.61 -16.33 -4.50
N HIS A 357 18.11 -16.54 -3.29
CA HIS A 357 17.28 -16.76 -2.12
C HIS A 357 17.61 -15.75 -1.03
N TYR A 358 16.57 -15.12 -0.48
CA TYR A 358 16.65 -14.12 0.57
C TYR A 358 16.39 -14.75 1.94
N LEU A 359 17.25 -14.41 2.88
CA LEU A 359 17.31 -14.90 4.26
C LEU A 359 17.29 -13.68 5.19
N LEU A 360 16.97 -13.89 6.47
CA LEU A 360 17.01 -12.84 7.51
C LEU A 360 16.23 -11.58 7.09
N ASP A 361 14.98 -11.76 6.67
CA ASP A 361 14.10 -10.67 6.18
C ASP A 361 14.72 -9.84 5.05
N GLY A 362 15.47 -10.50 4.16
CA GLY A 362 16.11 -9.87 3.01
C GLY A 362 17.46 -9.21 3.30
N ARG A 363 17.94 -9.26 4.54
CA ARG A 363 19.25 -8.69 4.90
C ARG A 363 20.44 -9.55 4.48
N LEU A 364 20.21 -10.82 4.16
CA LEU A 364 21.19 -11.73 3.60
C LEU A 364 20.59 -12.40 2.38
N TRP A 365 21.31 -12.48 1.28
CA TRP A 365 20.87 -13.29 0.15
C TRP A 365 22.02 -14.00 -0.52
N ILE A 366 21.70 -15.15 -1.10
CA ILE A 366 22.66 -16.01 -1.80
C ILE A 366 22.17 -16.20 -3.23
N THR A 367 23.06 -15.99 -4.18
CA THR A 367 22.82 -16.20 -5.61
C THR A 367 23.73 -17.30 -6.11
N GLY A 368 23.14 -18.34 -6.70
CA GLY A 368 23.83 -19.40 -7.41
C GLY A 368 23.44 -19.40 -8.88
N GLN A 369 24.41 -19.51 -9.79
CA GLN A 369 24.16 -19.60 -11.23
C GLN A 369 24.98 -20.72 -11.84
N ALA A 370 24.37 -21.55 -12.67
CA ALA A 370 25.10 -22.39 -13.61
C ALA A 370 25.40 -21.59 -14.86
N ILE A 371 26.56 -21.80 -15.49
CA ILE A 371 27.01 -21.06 -16.67
C ILE A 371 27.26 -22.08 -17.77
N ASN A 372 26.48 -22.02 -18.85
CA ASN A 372 26.55 -22.97 -19.95
C ASN A 372 26.87 -22.21 -21.22
N THR A 373 28.00 -22.51 -21.85
CA THR A 373 28.52 -21.78 -23.01
C THR A 373 28.82 -22.73 -24.16
N ILE A 374 28.31 -22.41 -25.35
CA ILE A 374 28.80 -22.94 -26.62
C ILE A 374 29.81 -21.91 -27.13
N ASN A 375 31.08 -22.30 -27.21
CA ASN A 375 32.17 -21.40 -27.54
C ASN A 375 32.24 -21.06 -29.05
N GLU A 376 33.23 -20.26 -29.42
CA GLU A 376 33.46 -19.76 -30.77
C GLU A 376 33.67 -20.86 -31.83
N VAL A 377 34.11 -22.06 -31.44
CA VAL A 377 34.30 -23.21 -32.33
C VAL A 377 33.18 -24.25 -32.24
N GLY A 378 32.17 -24.02 -31.39
CA GLY A 378 31.00 -24.89 -31.25
C GLY A 378 31.07 -25.92 -30.11
N ASP A 379 32.12 -25.88 -29.29
CA ASP A 379 32.26 -26.79 -28.14
C ASP A 379 31.46 -26.28 -26.94
N TYR A 380 30.84 -27.22 -26.24
CA TYR A 380 30.13 -26.95 -25.00
C TYR A 380 31.10 -26.91 -23.81
N GLN A 381 30.97 -25.87 -23.00
CA GLN A 381 31.67 -25.68 -21.73
C GLN A 381 30.68 -25.29 -20.65
N SER A 382 30.91 -25.74 -19.42
CA SER A 382 30.08 -25.41 -18.27
C SER A 382 30.89 -24.91 -17.09
N GLY A 383 30.23 -24.15 -16.23
CA GLY A 383 30.77 -23.57 -15.02
C GLY A 383 29.66 -23.16 -14.06
N TRP A 384 30.04 -22.50 -12.98
CA TRP A 384 29.11 -22.03 -11.97
C TRP A 384 29.67 -20.81 -11.23
N ALA A 385 28.77 -20.04 -10.63
CA ALA A 385 29.09 -18.94 -9.74
C ALA A 385 28.22 -19.01 -8.49
N LEU A 386 28.80 -18.66 -7.35
CA LEU A 386 28.12 -18.50 -6.08
C LEU A 386 28.51 -17.17 -5.47
N ARG A 387 27.53 -16.40 -5.02
CA ARG A 387 27.71 -15.11 -4.37
C ARG A 387 26.80 -15.00 -3.15
N ALA A 388 27.32 -14.41 -2.08
CA ALA A 388 26.54 -14.02 -0.93
C ALA A 388 26.67 -12.50 -0.72
N ASP A 389 25.56 -11.86 -0.39
CA ASP A 389 25.45 -10.44 -0.12
C ASP A 389 24.77 -10.24 1.24
N ALA A 390 25.26 -9.29 2.04
CA ALA A 390 24.74 -8.99 3.36
C ALA A 390 24.58 -7.48 3.56
N ALA A 391 23.34 -7.04 3.80
CA ALA A 391 23.00 -5.68 4.20
C ALA A 391 23.36 -5.48 5.69
N ILE A 392 24.57 -4.97 5.91
CA ILE A 392 25.11 -4.71 7.25
C ILE A 392 24.35 -3.57 7.92
N THR A 393 23.98 -2.56 7.13
CA THR A 393 23.10 -1.45 7.52
C THR A 393 22.15 -1.15 6.38
N ASP A 394 21.16 -0.29 6.60
CA ASP A 394 20.22 0.14 5.54
C ASP A 394 20.93 0.88 4.40
N ALA A 395 22.13 1.41 4.65
CA ALA A 395 22.94 2.14 3.69
C ALA A 395 24.13 1.33 3.14
N ALA A 396 24.44 0.15 3.67
CA ALA A 396 25.69 -0.55 3.33
C ALA A 396 25.51 -2.06 3.18
N THR A 397 25.93 -2.56 2.02
CA THR A 397 25.92 -3.99 1.67
C THR A 397 27.33 -4.45 1.37
N LEU A 398 27.73 -5.55 2.00
CA LEU A 398 28.98 -6.27 1.66
C LEU A 398 28.64 -7.51 0.87
N TYR A 399 29.54 -7.92 -0.02
CA TYR A 399 29.38 -9.17 -0.74
C TYR A 399 30.70 -9.86 -1.00
N ALA A 400 30.62 -11.18 -1.17
CA ALA A 400 31.73 -12.01 -1.61
C ALA A 400 31.20 -13.14 -2.48
N GLY A 401 32.02 -13.60 -3.42
CA GLY A 401 31.64 -14.68 -4.32
C GLY A 401 32.83 -15.39 -4.93
N TYR A 402 32.54 -16.56 -5.48
CA TYR A 402 33.48 -17.35 -6.26
C TYR A 402 32.80 -17.83 -7.54
N ALA A 403 33.55 -17.85 -8.63
CA ALA A 403 33.12 -18.45 -9.88
C ALA A 403 34.21 -19.34 -10.47
N ASP A 404 33.78 -20.43 -11.09
CA ASP A 404 34.56 -21.25 -11.99
C ASP A 404 33.79 -21.32 -13.29
N SER A 405 34.18 -20.51 -14.27
CA SER A 405 33.36 -20.25 -15.45
C SER A 405 34.14 -20.19 -16.75
N PRO A 406 33.53 -20.61 -17.87
CA PRO A 406 34.06 -20.34 -19.20
C PRO A 406 33.92 -18.85 -19.54
N GLU A 407 35.03 -18.18 -19.84
CA GLU A 407 35.08 -16.77 -20.24
C GLU A 407 35.74 -16.59 -21.62
N THR A 408 35.11 -15.81 -22.49
CA THR A 408 35.64 -15.51 -23.83
C THR A 408 36.49 -14.25 -23.81
N ILE A 409 37.78 -14.39 -24.10
CA ILE A 409 38.77 -13.30 -24.11
C ILE A 409 39.72 -13.51 -25.29
N LEU A 410 40.12 -12.44 -25.96
CA LEU A 410 40.90 -12.53 -27.21
C LEU A 410 40.25 -13.48 -28.24
N ASN A 411 38.93 -13.46 -28.30
CA ASN A 411 38.14 -14.31 -29.18
C ASN A 411 38.33 -15.83 -28.92
N GLN A 412 38.73 -16.22 -27.70
CA GLN A 412 38.85 -17.62 -27.28
C GLN A 412 38.20 -17.84 -25.92
N THR A 413 37.47 -18.94 -25.77
CA THR A 413 36.82 -19.27 -24.49
C THR A 413 37.71 -20.16 -23.63
N VAL A 414 38.12 -19.62 -22.47
CA VAL A 414 39.01 -20.28 -21.50
C VAL A 414 38.33 -20.44 -20.15
N ARG A 415 38.75 -21.45 -19.38
CA ARG A 415 38.25 -21.67 -18.03
C ARG A 415 38.93 -20.71 -17.05
N THR A 416 38.13 -20.01 -16.26
CA THR A 416 38.59 -18.97 -15.34
C THR A 416 38.00 -19.21 -13.95
N GLY A 417 38.87 -19.23 -12.94
CA GLY A 417 38.46 -19.21 -11.54
C GLY A 417 38.63 -17.82 -10.94
N SER A 418 37.59 -17.26 -10.32
CA SER A 418 37.66 -15.90 -9.76
C SER A 418 37.03 -15.80 -8.37
N TYR A 419 37.68 -15.03 -7.50
CA TYR A 419 37.15 -14.58 -6.22
C TYR A 419 36.79 -13.11 -6.35
N THR A 420 35.60 -12.76 -5.86
CA THR A 420 35.11 -11.38 -5.82
C THR A 420 34.76 -11.00 -4.40
N ALA A 421 35.02 -9.75 -4.04
CA ALA A 421 34.55 -9.16 -2.80
C ALA A 421 34.34 -7.66 -2.99
N GLY A 422 33.39 -7.08 -2.28
CA GLY A 422 33.18 -5.65 -2.37
C GLY A 422 32.14 -5.10 -1.42
N ALA A 423 31.93 -3.80 -1.55
CA ALA A 423 31.00 -3.04 -0.74
C ALA A 423 30.22 -2.08 -1.62
N VAL A 424 28.93 -1.91 -1.31
CA VAL A 424 28.05 -0.87 -1.86
C VAL A 424 27.61 0.00 -0.69
N VAL A 425 27.75 1.31 -0.83
CA VAL A 425 27.36 2.30 0.18
C VAL A 425 26.48 3.36 -0.46
N SER A 426 25.26 3.49 0.04
CA SER A 426 24.32 4.55 -0.32
C SER A 426 24.57 5.78 0.55
N LEU A 427 24.76 6.93 -0.07
CA LEU A 427 24.99 8.22 0.56
C LEU A 427 23.73 9.09 0.34
N GLY A 428 22.68 8.81 1.11
CA GLY A 428 21.35 9.39 0.91
C GLY A 428 20.62 8.78 -0.28
N GLU A 429 19.59 9.47 -0.78
CA GLU A 429 18.67 8.93 -1.80
C GLU A 429 19.22 8.96 -3.24
N ARG A 430 20.27 9.76 -3.48
CA ARG A 430 20.72 10.10 -4.84
C ARG A 430 22.13 9.64 -5.17
N LEU A 431 22.94 9.29 -4.17
CA LEU A 431 24.35 9.00 -4.37
C LEU A 431 24.67 7.60 -3.87
N GLY A 432 25.40 6.83 -4.66
CA GLY A 432 25.89 5.52 -4.30
C GLY A 432 27.36 5.37 -4.68
N VAL A 433 28.12 4.68 -3.85
CA VAL A 433 29.52 4.33 -4.10
C VAL A 433 29.66 2.83 -4.02
N ARG A 434 30.43 2.24 -4.93
CA ARG A 434 30.77 0.82 -4.87
C ARG A 434 32.27 0.62 -5.07
N VAL A 435 32.82 -0.33 -4.33
CA VAL A 435 34.20 -0.80 -4.48
C VAL A 435 34.15 -2.30 -4.73
N ASP A 436 34.90 -2.74 -5.74
CA ASP A 436 35.05 -4.14 -6.12
C ASP A 436 36.52 -4.56 -6.09
N LEU A 437 36.78 -5.72 -5.51
CA LEU A 437 38.03 -6.45 -5.58
C LEU A 437 37.80 -7.75 -6.34
N LEU A 438 38.73 -8.07 -7.24
CA LEU A 438 38.75 -9.31 -8.01
C LEU A 438 40.14 -9.94 -7.86
N ASP A 439 40.20 -11.24 -7.56
CA ASP A 439 41.39 -12.07 -7.74
C ASP A 439 41.02 -13.25 -8.65
N GLU A 440 41.65 -13.30 -9.81
CA GLU A 440 41.30 -14.22 -10.87
C GLU A 440 42.52 -15.04 -11.29
N ARG A 441 42.31 -16.34 -11.44
CA ARG A 441 43.30 -17.32 -11.83
C ARG A 441 42.83 -18.04 -13.09
N ARG A 442 43.75 -18.13 -14.04
CA ARG A 442 43.52 -18.77 -15.33
C ARG A 442 44.79 -19.41 -15.83
N GLU A 443 44.65 -20.21 -16.88
CA GLU A 443 45.80 -20.77 -17.56
C GLU A 443 46.61 -19.65 -18.23
N GLY A 444 47.82 -19.40 -17.72
CA GLY A 444 48.80 -18.45 -18.29
C GLY A 444 49.05 -17.17 -17.50
N TYR A 445 48.12 -16.70 -16.66
CA TYR A 445 48.34 -15.55 -15.76
C TYR A 445 47.33 -15.46 -14.61
N GLU A 446 47.63 -14.59 -13.66
CA GLU A 446 46.70 -14.17 -12.60
C GLU A 446 46.31 -12.70 -12.84
N ARG A 447 45.10 -12.32 -12.47
CA ARG A 447 44.61 -10.94 -12.59
C ARG A 447 44.05 -10.47 -11.26
N ARG A 448 44.51 -9.32 -10.79
CA ARG A 448 43.95 -8.65 -9.62
C ARG A 448 43.41 -7.29 -10.00
N SER A 449 42.15 -7.04 -9.68
CA SER A 449 41.49 -5.79 -10.08
C SER A 449 40.91 -5.05 -8.88
N LEU A 450 41.00 -3.72 -8.95
CA LEU A 450 40.27 -2.80 -8.09
C LEU A 450 39.37 -1.96 -8.98
N SER A 451 38.07 -1.92 -8.67
CA SER A 451 37.12 -1.03 -9.34
C SER A 451 36.45 -0.10 -8.34
N LEU A 452 36.23 1.15 -8.76
CA LEU A 452 35.49 2.16 -8.02
C LEU A 452 34.35 2.64 -8.90
N SER A 453 33.13 2.62 -8.36
CA SER A 453 31.93 3.08 -9.04
C SER A 453 31.22 4.18 -8.28
N LEU A 454 30.63 5.11 -9.03
CA LEU A 454 29.79 6.19 -8.55
C LEU A 454 28.45 6.16 -9.28
N SER A 455 27.36 6.16 -8.52
CA SER A 455 25.98 6.24 -9.01
C SER A 455 25.34 7.54 -8.54
N VAL A 456 24.79 8.33 -9.46
CA VAL A 456 24.15 9.62 -9.16
C VAL A 456 22.76 9.69 -9.79
N GLY A 457 21.72 9.86 -8.97
CA GLY A 457 20.34 10.07 -9.39
C GLY A 457 19.95 11.55 -9.39
N PHE A 458 19.21 12.01 -10.42
CA PHE A 458 18.77 13.40 -10.56
C PHE A 458 17.48 13.58 -11.37
#